data_AF-A0A5C9CTE0-F1
#
_entry.id   AF-A0A5C9CTE0-F1
#
_cell.length_a   1.000
_cell.length_b   1.000
_cell.length_c   1.000
_cell.angle_alpha   90.00
_cell.angle_beta   90.00
_cell.angle_gamma   90.00
#
_symmetry.space_group_name_H-M   'P 1'
#
loop_
_entity.id
_entity.type
_entity.pdbx_description
1 polymer ?
#
loop_
_entity_poly.entity_id
_entity_poly.type
_entity_poly.pdbx_seq_one_letter_code
_entity_poly.pdbx_strand_id
1 'polypeptide(L)'
;MILGDLEDLERGAADCDLLITHSHGRQAAQRLAKPLLRIGFPVFDRIGNAHRRMVGYRGTMDLVLEVANLMLDHVEHHHAGDWPLSPEALQAASSVMTAEAA
;
A
#
# COMPACT_ATOMS: atom_id res chain seq x y z
N MET A 1 -3.98 21.87 -13.09
CA MET A 1 -2.98 22.22 -12.05
C MET A 1 -3.58 23.34 -11.22
N ILE A 2 -3.78 23.08 -9.94
CA ILE A 2 -4.32 24.05 -8.97
C ILE A 2 -3.14 24.51 -8.11
N LEU A 3 -2.99 25.83 -7.91
CA LEU A 3 -2.13 26.38 -6.88
C LEU A 3 -3.01 26.62 -5.64
N GLY A 4 -2.76 25.89 -4.57
CA GLY A 4 -3.63 25.86 -3.40
C GLY A 4 -2.94 25.20 -2.20
N ASP A 5 -3.72 24.88 -1.19
CA ASP A 5 -3.24 24.25 0.04
C ASP A 5 -3.57 22.75 0.10
N LEU A 6 -3.43 22.15 1.29
CA LEU A 6 -3.74 20.72 1.50
C LEU A 6 -5.25 20.43 1.54
N GLU A 7 -6.08 21.42 1.83
CA GLU A 7 -7.53 21.27 1.77
C GLU A 7 -7.98 21.17 0.30
N ASP A 8 -7.39 21.98 -0.58
CA ASP A 8 -7.64 21.89 -2.02
C ASP A 8 -7.17 20.55 -2.61
N LEU A 9 -6.00 20.06 -2.17
CA LEU A 9 -5.51 18.71 -2.51
C LEU A 9 -6.55 17.64 -2.13
N GLU A 10 -7.06 17.69 -0.90
CA GLU A 10 -8.02 16.71 -0.39
C GLU A 10 -9.34 16.73 -1.18
N ARG A 11 -9.88 17.93 -1.42
CA ARG A 11 -11.12 18.10 -2.21
C ARG A 11 -10.96 17.60 -3.64
N GLY A 12 -9.80 17.82 -4.26
CA GLY A 12 -9.50 17.39 -5.63
C GLY A 12 -9.15 15.91 -5.76
N ALA A 13 -8.88 15.21 -4.66
CA ALA A 13 -8.38 13.84 -4.70
C ALA A 13 -9.47 12.77 -4.66
N ALA A 14 -10.77 13.12 -4.74
CA ALA A 14 -11.89 12.18 -4.59
C ALA A 14 -11.82 10.96 -5.52
N ASP A 15 -11.37 11.14 -6.77
CA ASP A 15 -11.27 10.07 -7.78
C ASP A 15 -9.85 9.52 -7.99
N CYS A 16 -8.90 9.87 -7.12
CA CYS A 16 -7.51 9.38 -7.23
C CYS A 16 -7.31 8.02 -6.52
N ASP A 17 -6.40 7.19 -7.03
CA ASP A 17 -6.04 5.94 -6.35
C ASP A 17 -4.89 6.11 -5.34
N LEU A 18 -4.10 7.19 -5.47
CA LEU A 18 -2.89 7.42 -4.67
C LEU A 18 -2.71 8.91 -4.36
N LEU A 19 -2.38 9.21 -3.10
CA LEU A 19 -1.94 10.54 -2.68
C LEU A 19 -0.41 10.60 -2.65
N ILE A 20 0.16 11.64 -3.25
CA ILE A 20 1.60 11.91 -3.22
C ILE A 20 1.84 13.29 -2.63
N THR A 21 2.35 13.34 -1.40
CA THR A 21 2.70 14.60 -0.72
C THR A 21 3.59 14.29 0.50
N HIS A 22 3.86 15.27 1.34
CA HIS A 22 4.70 15.16 2.53
C HIS A 22 3.86 14.77 3.77
N SER A 23 4.47 14.70 4.98
CA SER A 23 3.84 14.09 6.17
C SER A 23 2.50 14.71 6.59
N HIS A 24 2.23 15.97 6.27
CA HIS A 24 0.95 16.62 6.60
C HIS A 24 -0.24 16.03 5.84
N GLY A 25 -0.01 15.40 4.68
CA GLY A 25 -1.06 14.71 3.91
C GLY A 25 -1.66 13.49 4.58
N ARG A 26 -1.06 12.99 5.68
CA ARG A 26 -1.57 11.81 6.41
C ARG A 26 -3.03 11.96 6.87
N GLN A 27 -3.45 13.19 7.18
CA GLN A 27 -4.81 13.47 7.62
C GLN A 27 -5.81 13.30 6.48
N ALA A 28 -5.50 13.86 5.31
CA ALA A 28 -6.31 13.69 4.09
C ALA A 28 -6.35 12.22 3.66
N ALA A 29 -5.21 11.53 3.69
CA ALA A 29 -5.12 10.11 3.36
C ALA A 29 -6.01 9.23 4.27
N GLN A 30 -6.02 9.52 5.57
CA GLN A 30 -6.89 8.82 6.51
C GLN A 30 -8.38 9.11 6.25
N ARG A 31 -8.75 10.36 6.00
CA ARG A 31 -10.15 10.75 5.73
C ARG A 31 -10.67 10.18 4.41
N LEU A 32 -9.83 10.16 3.38
CA LEU A 32 -10.17 9.66 2.06
C LEU A 32 -10.02 8.13 1.94
N ALA A 33 -9.44 7.47 2.94
CA ALA A 33 -9.07 6.05 2.91
C ALA A 33 -8.20 5.67 1.68
N LYS A 34 -7.16 6.48 1.43
CA LYS A 34 -6.26 6.32 0.27
C LYS A 34 -4.81 6.09 0.69
N PRO A 35 -4.04 5.30 -0.08
CA PRO A 35 -2.61 5.17 0.14
C PRO A 35 -1.91 6.54 0.05
N LEU A 36 -0.90 6.75 0.90
CA LEU A 36 -0.08 7.96 0.92
C LEU A 36 1.39 7.65 0.71
N LEU A 37 1.91 8.06 -0.45
CA LEU A 37 3.32 8.09 -0.75
C LEU A 37 3.94 9.39 -0.23
N ARG A 38 4.93 9.26 0.67
CA ARG A 38 5.59 10.41 1.30
C ARG A 38 6.74 10.92 0.43
N ILE A 39 6.55 12.08 -0.20
CA ILE A 39 7.53 12.73 -1.08
C ILE A 39 7.64 14.21 -0.74
N GLY A 40 8.84 14.76 -0.95
CA GLY A 40 9.11 16.18 -0.74
C GLY A 40 9.47 16.50 0.71
N PHE A 41 9.00 17.65 1.20
CA PHE A 41 9.36 18.17 2.51
C PHE A 41 8.16 18.88 3.16
N PRO A 42 7.94 18.76 4.48
CA PRO A 42 8.68 17.91 5.43
C PRO A 42 8.14 16.46 5.52
N VAL A 43 9.05 15.48 5.58
CA VAL A 43 8.71 14.08 5.89
C VAL A 43 9.30 13.69 7.26
N PHE A 44 8.55 13.94 8.32
CA PHE A 44 9.00 13.75 9.71
C PHE A 44 8.48 12.46 10.35
N ASP A 45 7.50 11.79 9.73
CA ASP A 45 6.88 10.56 10.24
C ASP A 45 7.45 9.28 9.61
N ARG A 46 8.65 9.37 9.04
CA ARG A 46 9.44 8.24 8.52
C ARG A 46 10.90 8.40 8.93
N ILE A 47 11.46 7.33 9.50
CA ILE A 47 12.87 7.27 9.88
C ILE A 47 13.72 7.13 8.61
N GLY A 48 14.86 7.83 8.57
CA GLY A 48 15.82 7.72 7.47
C GLY A 48 15.44 8.49 6.20
N ASN A 49 14.33 9.25 6.17
CA ASN A 49 13.91 9.97 4.98
C ASN A 49 14.99 10.96 4.46
N ALA A 50 15.75 11.59 5.36
CA ALA A 50 16.84 12.49 4.99
C ALA A 50 17.96 11.78 4.19
N HIS A 51 18.07 10.45 4.29
CA HIS A 51 19.05 9.64 3.56
C HIS A 51 18.44 8.92 2.34
N ARG A 52 17.14 9.08 2.09
CA ARG A 52 16.46 8.41 0.98
C ARG A 52 16.84 9.04 -0.35
N ARG A 53 17.37 8.23 -1.26
CA ARG A 53 17.66 8.64 -2.64
C ARG A 53 16.36 8.64 -3.45
N MET A 54 15.98 9.81 -3.98
CA MET A 54 14.80 9.94 -4.85
C MET A 54 15.13 10.23 -6.32
N VAL A 55 16.39 10.55 -6.64
CA VAL A 55 16.81 10.98 -7.98
C VAL A 55 17.82 10.04 -8.62
N GLY A 56 17.95 10.14 -9.95
CA GLY A 56 18.77 9.27 -10.78
C GLY A 56 18.18 7.87 -10.94
N TYR A 57 18.75 7.05 -11.83
CA TYR A 57 18.17 5.75 -12.23
C TYR A 57 17.75 4.87 -11.06
N ARG A 58 18.65 4.71 -10.08
CA ARG A 58 18.35 3.89 -8.93
C ARG A 58 17.29 4.53 -8.02
N GLY A 59 17.27 5.85 -7.87
CA GLY A 59 16.23 6.54 -7.09
C GLY A 59 14.85 6.43 -7.74
N THR A 60 14.79 6.54 -9.08
CA THR A 60 13.56 6.29 -9.83
C THR A 60 13.09 4.85 -9.68
N MET A 61 14.02 3.88 -9.75
CA MET A 61 13.68 2.46 -9.54
C MET A 61 13.12 2.23 -8.13
N ASP A 62 13.78 2.76 -7.10
CA ASP A 62 13.31 2.66 -5.71
C ASP A 62 11.90 3.27 -5.55
N LEU A 63 11.66 4.44 -6.18
CA LEU A 63 10.36 5.11 -6.17
C LEU A 63 9.26 4.26 -6.81
N VAL A 64 9.53 3.66 -7.98
CA VAL A 64 8.57 2.79 -8.67
C VAL A 64 8.23 1.56 -7.82
N LEU A 65 9.24 0.93 -7.23
CA LEU A 65 9.04 -0.22 -6.34
C LEU A 65 8.25 0.15 -5.08
N GLU A 66 8.51 1.32 -4.50
CA GLU A 66 7.77 1.82 -3.33
C GLU A 66 6.31 2.09 -3.65
N VAL A 67 6.02 2.69 -4.81
CA VAL A 67 4.62 2.88 -5.27
C VAL A 67 3.95 1.52 -5.48
N ALA A 68 4.61 0.58 -6.15
CA ALA A 68 4.04 -0.74 -6.41
C ALA A 68 3.70 -1.49 -5.11
N ASN A 69 4.62 -1.52 -4.15
CA ASN A 69 4.41 -2.15 -2.85
C ASN A 69 3.28 -1.46 -2.07
N LEU A 70 3.25 -0.12 -2.07
CA LEU A 70 2.19 0.63 -1.40
C LEU A 70 0.81 0.30 -1.99
N MET A 71 0.68 0.18 -3.31
CA MET A 71 -0.57 -0.21 -3.95
C MET A 71 -0.93 -1.67 -3.64
N LEU A 72 0.06 -2.57 -3.57
CA LEU A 72 -0.16 -3.97 -3.18
C LEU A 72 -0.69 -4.10 -1.76
N ASP A 73 -0.27 -3.26 -0.82
CA ASP A 73 -0.82 -3.24 0.55
C ASP A 73 -2.30 -2.82 0.59
N HIS A 74 -2.84 -2.28 -0.51
CA HIS A 74 -4.23 -1.81 -0.62
C HIS A 74 -5.10 -2.67 -1.54
N VAL A 75 -4.56 -3.76 -2.11
CA VAL A 75 -5.38 -4.78 -2.77
C VAL A 75 -5.81 -5.84 -1.77
N GLU A 76 -6.90 -6.54 -2.08
CA GLU A 76 -7.33 -7.69 -1.28
C GLU A 76 -6.25 -8.77 -1.31
N HIS A 77 -5.76 -9.16 -0.13
CA HIS A 77 -4.76 -10.21 0.00
C HIS A 77 -5.43 -11.57 0.05
N HIS A 78 -5.05 -12.44 -0.87
CA HIS A 78 -5.46 -13.84 -0.80
C HIS A 78 -4.85 -14.51 0.43
N HIS A 79 -5.70 -15.20 1.19
CA HIS A 79 -5.32 -16.04 2.31
C HIS A 79 -5.07 -17.48 1.84
N ALA A 80 -4.46 -18.30 2.69
CA ALA A 80 -4.17 -19.70 2.37
C ALA A 80 -5.42 -20.50 1.95
N GLY A 81 -6.60 -20.11 2.40
CA GLY A 81 -7.88 -20.73 2.04
C GLY A 81 -8.43 -20.33 0.67
N ASP A 82 -7.94 -19.24 0.06
CA ASP A 82 -8.38 -18.79 -1.26
C ASP A 82 -7.70 -19.54 -2.40
N TRP A 83 -6.69 -20.35 -2.07
CA TRP A 83 -6.03 -21.20 -3.04
C TRP A 83 -7.03 -22.24 -3.56
N PRO A 84 -7.29 -22.29 -4.88
CA PRO A 84 -8.22 -23.27 -5.43
C PRO A 84 -7.63 -24.66 -5.29
N LEU A 85 -8.10 -25.41 -4.29
CA LEU A 85 -7.75 -26.80 -4.08
C LEU A 85 -8.59 -27.69 -4.99
N SER A 86 -7.97 -28.72 -5.57
CA SER A 86 -8.72 -29.74 -6.30
C SER A 86 -9.57 -30.58 -5.32
N PRO A 87 -10.64 -31.25 -5.80
CA PRO A 87 -11.44 -32.13 -4.96
C PRO A 87 -10.62 -33.19 -4.20
N GLU A 88 -9.57 -33.71 -4.83
CA GLU A 88 -8.65 -34.69 -4.24
C GLU A 88 -7.82 -34.07 -3.11
N ALA A 89 -7.33 -32.84 -3.30
CA ALA A 89 -6.57 -32.12 -2.28
C ALA A 89 -7.43 -31.77 -1.05
N LEU A 90 -8.70 -31.41 -1.26
CA LEU A 90 -9.67 -31.17 -0.18
C LEU A 90 -9.96 -32.44 0.62
N GLN A 91 -10.13 -33.59 -0.06
CA GLN A 91 -10.30 -34.89 0.61
C GLN A 91 -9.07 -35.30 1.40
N ALA A 92 -7.87 -35.13 0.83
CA ALA A 92 -6.62 -35.42 1.53
C ALA A 92 -6.47 -34.56 2.81
N ALA A 93 -6.68 -33.25 2.72
CA ALA A 93 -6.63 -32.35 3.87
C ALA A 93 -7.66 -32.72 4.97
N SER A 94 -8.87 -33.10 4.56
CA SER A 94 -9.95 -33.49 5.49
C SER A 94 -9.62 -34.79 6.23
N SER A 95 -9.04 -35.77 5.53
CA SER A 95 -8.67 -37.07 6.12
C SER A 95 -7.55 -36.96 7.16
N VAL A 96 -6.62 -36.03 6.96
CA VAL A 96 -5.53 -35.72 7.91
C VAL A 96 -6.09 -35.07 9.18
N MET A 97 -7.00 -34.10 9.05
CA MET A 97 -7.62 -33.43 10.21
C MET A 97 -8.44 -34.37 11.10
N THR A 98 -9.12 -35.38 10.53
CA THR A 98 -9.85 -36.39 11.31
C THR A 98 -8.94 -37.39 12.03
N ALA A 99 -7.74 -37.65 11.51
CA ALA A 99 -6.78 -38.57 12.13
C ALA A 99 -6.01 -37.93 13.30
N GLU A 100 -5.80 -36.61 13.26
CA GLU A 100 -5.14 -35.84 14.35
C GLU A 100 -6.05 -35.58 15.57
N ALA A 101 -7.37 -35.73 15.42
CA ALA A 101 -8.35 -35.49 16.48
C ALA A 101 -8.72 -36.74 17.30
N ALA A 102 -8.10 -37.90 17.01
CA ALA A 102 -8.32 -39.19 17.67
C ALA A 102 -7.08 -39.63 18.46
#